data_AF-Q4ACI9-F1
#
_entry.id   AF-Q4ACI9-F1
#
_cell.length_a   1.000
_cell.length_b   1.000
_cell.length_c   1.000
_cell.angle_alpha   90.00
_cell.angle_beta   90.00
_cell.angle_gamma   90.00
#
_symmetry.space_group_name_H-M   'P 1'
#
loop_
_entity.id
_entity.type
_entity.pdbx_description
1 polymer ?
#
loop_
_entity_poly.entity_id
_entity_poly.type
_entity_poly.pdbx_seq_one_letter_code
_entity_poly.pdbx_strand_id
1 'polypeptide(L)'
;RLDFNRESRKITLPQKYLLKEGDFKTPPPLWDHGVPALLVNYSYSGQRLESGGEGTYYNALALSSSLNYGAWRLRNESLWLGGGNGSPRGFQSNNTYVERIYTALNGGLFTAGQTHLASDFAVNFPFTGVRLASDDDMLKSVYRQYAPLIRGVATGQSRVTLRQAGQIIYQRSVPAGEFEFDDVSNISSGDIEVEIEGADGTVRRYTQASAALPLMQ
;
A
#
# COMPACT_ATOMS: atom_id res chain seq x y z
N ARG A 1 21.88 -34.01 -6.86
CA ARG A 1 22.61 -35.16 -6.29
C ARG A 1 21.60 -36.18 -5.79
N LEU A 2 21.69 -37.43 -6.27
CA LEU A 2 20.85 -38.53 -5.80
C LEU A 2 21.60 -39.24 -4.66
N ASP A 3 20.91 -39.50 -3.55
CA ASP A 3 21.42 -40.26 -2.42
C ASP A 3 20.51 -41.48 -2.21
N PHE A 4 20.95 -42.62 -2.76
CA PHE A 4 20.19 -43.88 -2.74
C PHE A 4 20.04 -44.46 -1.33
N ASN A 5 20.99 -44.19 -0.42
CA ASN A 5 20.93 -44.68 0.96
C ASN A 5 19.88 -43.94 1.80
N ARG A 6 19.47 -42.75 1.37
CA ARG A 6 18.45 -41.91 2.03
C ARG A 6 17.18 -41.76 1.20
N GLU A 7 17.07 -42.48 0.09
CA GLU A 7 16.00 -42.34 -0.91
C GLU A 7 15.66 -40.88 -1.25
N SER A 8 16.67 -40.01 -1.27
CA SER A 8 16.47 -38.57 -1.41
C SER A 8 17.19 -38.02 -2.64
N ARG A 9 16.52 -37.11 -3.36
CA ARG A 9 17.09 -36.42 -4.52
C ARG A 9 17.18 -34.94 -4.22
N LYS A 10 18.41 -34.44 -4.09
CA LYS A 10 18.69 -33.00 -3.96
C LYS A 10 18.75 -32.38 -5.34
N ILE A 11 17.86 -31.42 -5.62
CA ILE A 11 17.86 -30.61 -6.84
C ILE A 11 18.27 -29.20 -6.44
N THR A 12 19.27 -28.64 -7.12
CA THR A 12 19.74 -27.27 -6.89
C THR A 12 19.40 -26.46 -8.13
N LEU A 13 18.62 -25.41 -7.96
CA LEU A 13 18.22 -24.48 -9.01
C LEU A 13 18.64 -23.08 -8.59
N PRO A 14 19.20 -22.26 -9.50
CA PRO A 14 19.42 -20.84 -9.21
C PRO A 14 18.12 -20.16 -8.79
N GLN A 15 18.17 -19.33 -7.75
CA GLN A 15 16.97 -18.71 -7.17
C GLN A 15 16.23 -17.83 -8.17
N LYS A 16 16.92 -17.27 -9.16
CA LYS A 16 16.32 -16.52 -10.27
C LYS A 16 15.23 -17.27 -11.06
N TYR A 17 15.27 -18.61 -11.08
CA TYR A 17 14.29 -19.44 -11.79
C TYR A 17 13.16 -19.95 -10.88
N LEU A 18 13.19 -19.64 -9.59
CA LEU A 18 12.08 -19.93 -8.69
C LEU A 18 10.99 -18.87 -8.87
N LEU A 19 9.73 -19.29 -8.75
CA LEU A 19 8.62 -18.34 -8.69
C LEU A 19 8.84 -17.41 -7.49
N LYS A 20 8.80 -16.10 -7.74
CA LYS A 20 8.82 -15.10 -6.68
C LYS A 20 7.58 -15.29 -5.81
N GLU A 21 7.71 -15.04 -4.52
CA GLU A 21 6.54 -14.92 -3.67
C GLU A 21 5.68 -13.77 -4.18
N GLY A 22 4.35 -13.91 -4.14
CA GLY A 22 3.46 -12.86 -4.67
C GLY A 22 3.66 -11.50 -3.99
N ASP A 23 3.33 -10.44 -4.74
CA ASP A 23 3.59 -9.05 -4.34
C ASP A 23 2.68 -8.55 -3.21
N PHE A 24 1.53 -9.22 -3.02
CA PHE A 24 0.56 -8.86 -2.00
C PHE A 24 1.06 -9.18 -0.58
N LYS A 25 0.74 -8.29 0.36
CA LYS A 25 1.00 -8.49 1.80
C LYS A 25 0.36 -9.77 2.33
N THR A 26 -0.84 -10.07 1.85
CA THR A 26 -1.59 -11.30 2.16
C THR A 26 -2.14 -11.85 0.84
N PRO A 27 -2.04 -13.17 0.57
CA PRO A 27 -2.62 -13.76 -0.62
C PRO A 27 -4.12 -13.39 -0.78
N PRO A 28 -4.58 -12.96 -1.96
CA PRO A 28 -5.96 -12.53 -2.18
C PRO A 28 -7.06 -13.50 -1.72
N PRO A 29 -6.91 -14.84 -1.85
CA PRO A 29 -7.93 -15.79 -1.36
C PRO A 29 -8.13 -15.76 0.16
N LEU A 30 -7.20 -15.18 0.91
CA LEU A 30 -7.25 -15.09 2.38
C LEU A 30 -7.82 -13.73 2.85
N TRP A 31 -8.25 -12.84 1.95
CA TRP A 31 -8.81 -11.55 2.33
C TRP A 31 -10.23 -11.70 2.86
N ASP A 32 -10.45 -11.20 4.07
CA ASP A 32 -11.77 -11.11 4.65
C ASP A 32 -12.49 -9.85 4.16
N HIS A 33 -13.68 -10.03 3.61
CA HIS A 33 -14.54 -8.93 3.17
C HIS A 33 -15.36 -8.32 4.33
N GLY A 34 -15.29 -8.93 5.51
CA GLY A 34 -16.07 -8.56 6.67
C GLY A 34 -17.51 -9.06 6.57
N VAL A 35 -18.32 -8.64 7.54
CA VAL A 35 -19.74 -8.99 7.62
C VAL A 35 -20.62 -7.90 7.03
N PRO A 36 -21.81 -8.25 6.50
CA PRO A 36 -22.81 -7.27 6.15
C PRO A 36 -23.16 -6.37 7.33
N ALA A 37 -23.04 -5.05 7.16
CA ALA A 37 -23.27 -4.08 8.23
C ALA A 37 -23.74 -2.73 7.68
N LEU A 38 -24.66 -2.09 8.40
CA LEU A 38 -25.02 -0.69 8.20
C LEU A 38 -24.46 0.12 9.37
N LEU A 39 -23.67 1.13 9.06
CA LEU A 39 -23.01 2.02 10.00
C LEU A 39 -23.47 3.44 9.73
N VAL A 40 -23.84 4.18 10.77
CA VAL A 40 -24.21 5.60 10.68
C VAL A 40 -23.48 6.35 11.78
N ASN A 41 -22.64 7.28 11.39
CA ASN A 41 -22.01 8.23 12.30
C ASN A 41 -22.68 9.58 12.12
N TYR A 42 -22.88 10.30 13.21
CA TYR A 42 -23.45 11.64 13.20
C TYR A 42 -22.62 12.58 14.07
N SER A 43 -22.53 13.85 13.65
CA SER A 43 -21.95 14.92 14.43
C SER A 43 -22.85 16.14 14.34
N TYR A 44 -23.27 16.65 15.50
CA TYR A 44 -24.15 17.80 15.59
C TYR A 44 -23.45 18.95 16.31
N SER A 45 -23.52 20.15 15.74
CA SER A 45 -23.05 21.37 16.37
C SER A 45 -24.11 22.46 16.28
N GLY A 46 -24.21 23.26 17.34
CA GLY A 46 -25.16 24.36 17.45
C GLY A 46 -24.50 25.57 18.08
N GLN A 47 -24.77 26.75 17.54
CA GLN A 47 -24.28 28.03 18.02
C GLN A 47 -25.42 29.04 18.05
N ARG A 48 -25.46 29.85 19.11
CA ARG A 48 -26.31 31.03 19.20
C ARG A 48 -25.42 32.27 19.15
N LEU A 49 -25.73 33.19 18.24
CA LEU A 49 -25.10 34.49 18.16
C LEU A 49 -26.12 35.55 18.59
N GLU A 50 -25.74 36.38 19.54
CA GLU A 50 -26.58 37.49 19.99
C GLU A 50 -26.00 38.81 19.49
N SER A 51 -26.83 39.64 18.87
CA SER A 51 -26.44 40.98 18.43
C SER A 51 -27.63 41.93 18.53
N GLY A 52 -27.46 43.07 19.19
CA GLY A 52 -28.50 44.11 19.27
C GLY A 52 -29.83 43.67 19.91
N GLY A 53 -29.84 42.60 20.72
CA GLY A 53 -31.05 42.04 21.33
C GLY A 53 -31.75 40.97 20.49
N GLU A 54 -31.30 40.71 19.25
CA GLU A 54 -31.75 39.59 18.43
C GLU A 54 -30.77 38.41 18.53
N GLY A 55 -31.32 37.20 18.74
CA GLY A 55 -30.55 35.95 18.78
C GLY A 55 -30.71 35.17 17.48
N THR A 56 -29.59 34.92 16.78
CA THR A 56 -29.56 34.03 15.60
C THR A 56 -28.99 32.68 15.99
N TYR A 57 -29.68 31.61 15.61
CA TYR A 57 -29.20 30.24 15.80
C TYR A 57 -28.59 29.69 14.51
N TYR A 58 -27.50 28.96 14.65
CA TYR A 58 -26.84 28.21 13.59
C TYR A 58 -26.68 26.77 14.07
N ASN A 59 -27.15 25.82 13.28
CA ASN A 59 -27.07 24.40 13.57
C ASN A 59 -26.44 23.70 12.37
N ALA A 60 -25.67 22.66 12.63
CA ALA A 60 -25.09 21.80 11.62
C ALA A 60 -25.19 20.34 12.07
N LEU A 61 -25.62 19.46 11.17
CA LEU A 61 -25.64 18.02 11.36
C LEU A 61 -24.88 17.38 10.21
N ALA A 62 -23.71 16.82 10.49
CA ALA A 62 -22.98 15.97 9.57
C ALA A 62 -23.38 14.51 9.79
N LEU A 63 -23.67 13.80 8.71
CA LEU A 63 -24.00 12.38 8.69
C LEU A 63 -23.02 11.64 7.76
N SER A 64 -22.40 10.59 8.28
CA SER A 64 -21.56 9.68 7.50
C SER A 64 -22.17 8.28 7.58
N SER A 65 -22.76 7.82 6.48
CA SER A 65 -23.40 6.52 6.39
C SER A 65 -22.56 5.55 5.56
N SER A 66 -22.50 4.30 5.98
CA SER A 66 -21.77 3.24 5.29
C SER A 66 -22.59 1.95 5.30
N LEU A 67 -22.81 1.35 4.13
CA LEU A 67 -23.38 0.03 4.00
C LEU A 67 -22.32 -0.91 3.41
N ASN A 68 -21.99 -1.96 4.15
CA ASN A 68 -21.03 -2.98 3.75
C ASN A 68 -21.81 -4.25 3.39
N TYR A 69 -21.54 -4.83 2.22
CA TYR A 69 -22.11 -6.10 1.81
C TYR A 69 -21.12 -6.86 0.93
N GLY A 70 -20.52 -7.93 1.48
CA GLY A 70 -19.39 -8.60 0.85
C GLY A 70 -18.25 -7.62 0.58
N ALA A 71 -17.64 -7.68 -0.60
CA ALA A 71 -16.53 -6.79 -0.97
C ALA A 71 -16.96 -5.34 -1.28
N TRP A 72 -18.26 -5.06 -1.36
CA TRP A 72 -18.80 -3.76 -1.72
C TRP A 72 -19.06 -2.91 -0.49
N ARG A 73 -18.67 -1.63 -0.57
CA ARG A 73 -18.91 -0.63 0.46
C ARG A 73 -19.58 0.57 -0.19
N LEU A 74 -20.80 0.87 0.20
CA LEU A 74 -21.49 2.10 -0.18
C LEU A 74 -21.24 3.14 0.91
N ARG A 75 -20.76 4.32 0.51
CA ARG A 75 -20.48 5.44 1.41
C ARG A 75 -21.35 6.63 1.03
N ASN A 76 -21.87 7.33 2.04
CA ASN A 76 -22.53 8.61 1.88
C ASN A 76 -22.06 9.58 2.96
N GLU A 77 -21.70 10.79 2.54
CA GLU A 77 -21.42 11.92 3.42
C GLU A 77 -22.40 13.04 3.11
N SER A 78 -23.13 13.44 4.14
CA SER A 78 -24.17 14.45 4.02
C SER A 78 -24.04 15.49 5.14
N LEU A 79 -24.37 16.72 4.81
CA LEU A 79 -24.38 17.85 5.73
C LEU A 79 -25.75 18.53 5.66
N TRP A 80 -26.37 18.69 6.82
CA TRP A 80 -27.52 19.55 7.00
C TRP A 80 -27.11 20.78 7.80
N LEU A 81 -27.60 21.94 7.41
CA LEU A 81 -27.36 23.21 8.09
C LEU A 81 -28.70 23.88 8.37
N GLY A 82 -28.91 24.46 9.55
CA GLY A 82 -30.19 25.09 9.89
C GLY A 82 -30.01 26.40 10.67
N GLY A 83 -30.88 27.38 10.39
CA GLY A 83 -30.93 28.67 11.10
C GLY A 83 -30.29 29.85 10.35
N GLY A 84 -30.56 31.08 10.82
CA GLY A 84 -30.27 32.37 10.14
C GLY A 84 -31.52 33.06 9.55
N ASN A 85 -31.52 34.39 9.51
CA ASN A 85 -32.58 35.22 8.90
C ASN A 85 -32.66 34.96 7.37
N GLY A 86 -33.67 34.20 6.91
CA GLY A 86 -33.93 33.91 5.48
C GLY A 86 -33.74 32.46 4.97
N SER A 87 -33.77 31.46 5.87
CA SER A 87 -33.52 30.01 5.61
C SER A 87 -34.30 29.40 4.40
N PRO A 88 -33.70 28.49 3.58
CA PRO A 88 -33.24 27.20 4.10
C PRO A 88 -31.83 26.83 3.64
N ARG A 89 -31.00 26.38 4.57
CA ARG A 89 -29.93 25.46 4.20
C ARG A 89 -30.52 24.05 4.34
N GLY A 90 -30.54 23.34 3.23
CA GLY A 90 -31.18 22.03 3.15
C GLY A 90 -30.24 20.92 3.59
N PHE A 91 -30.66 19.70 3.30
CA PHE A 91 -29.79 18.55 3.31
C PHE A 91 -28.93 18.56 2.04
N GLN A 92 -27.61 18.54 2.19
CA GLN A 92 -26.67 18.45 1.07
C GLN A 92 -25.90 17.14 1.18
N SER A 93 -26.04 16.27 0.18
CA SER A 93 -25.15 15.12 0.01
C SER A 93 -23.90 15.58 -0.71
N ASN A 94 -22.75 15.51 -0.04
CA ASN A 94 -21.47 15.93 -0.60
C ASN A 94 -20.84 14.81 -1.43
N ASN A 95 -20.79 13.60 -0.88
CA ASN A 95 -20.18 12.44 -1.52
C ASN A 95 -21.12 11.23 -1.39
N THR A 96 -21.45 10.60 -2.50
CA THR A 96 -22.12 9.30 -2.53
C THR A 96 -21.45 8.43 -3.56
N TYR A 97 -20.81 7.37 -3.10
CA TYR A 97 -20.08 6.46 -3.98
C TYR A 97 -20.08 5.04 -3.44
N VAL A 98 -19.89 4.10 -4.35
CA VAL A 98 -19.63 2.71 -4.02
C VAL A 98 -18.17 2.40 -4.31
N GLU A 99 -17.53 1.66 -3.43
CA GLU A 99 -16.14 1.22 -3.57
C GLU A 99 -16.01 -0.29 -3.41
N ARG A 100 -15.02 -0.86 -4.10
CA ARG A 100 -14.66 -2.28 -4.00
C ARG A 100 -13.18 -2.46 -4.31
N ILE A 101 -12.50 -3.25 -3.49
CA ILE A 101 -11.12 -3.67 -3.76
C ILE A 101 -11.14 -4.72 -4.88
N TYR A 102 -10.19 -4.63 -5.82
CA TYR A 102 -9.95 -5.63 -6.86
C TYR A 102 -8.53 -6.20 -6.74
N THR A 103 -8.30 -7.38 -7.32
CA THR A 103 -7.03 -8.13 -7.21
C THR A 103 -6.28 -8.30 -8.52
N ALA A 104 -6.94 -8.07 -9.66
CA ALA A 104 -6.29 -8.05 -10.97
C ALA A 104 -5.28 -6.89 -11.05
N LEU A 105 -4.26 -7.02 -11.90
CA LEU A 105 -3.27 -5.95 -12.17
C LEU A 105 -2.60 -5.40 -10.89
N ASN A 106 -2.14 -6.28 -10.00
CA ASN A 106 -1.53 -5.94 -8.69
C ASN A 106 -2.47 -5.26 -7.70
N GLY A 107 -3.78 -5.30 -7.97
CA GLY A 107 -4.83 -4.85 -7.09
C GLY A 107 -5.05 -3.34 -7.08
N GLY A 108 -6.08 -2.94 -6.36
CA GLY A 108 -6.43 -1.54 -6.21
C GLY A 108 -7.86 -1.32 -5.73
N LEU A 109 -8.28 -0.07 -5.78
CA LEU A 109 -9.61 0.39 -5.39
C LEU A 109 -10.41 0.84 -6.61
N PHE A 110 -11.52 0.15 -6.86
CA PHE A 110 -12.58 0.62 -7.74
C PHE A 110 -13.51 1.55 -6.97
N THR A 111 -13.85 2.70 -7.54
CA THR A 111 -14.82 3.66 -6.99
C THR A 111 -15.78 4.10 -8.09
N ALA A 112 -17.08 4.16 -7.80
CA ALA A 112 -18.08 4.70 -8.72
C ALA A 112 -19.10 5.60 -7.98
N GLY A 113 -19.37 6.78 -8.51
CA GLY A 113 -20.28 7.77 -7.93
C GLY A 113 -19.65 9.16 -7.82
N GLN A 114 -20.16 9.96 -6.89
CA GLN A 114 -19.64 11.29 -6.56
C GLN A 114 -18.42 11.14 -5.64
N THR A 115 -17.24 11.45 -6.16
CA THR A 115 -15.96 11.33 -5.45
C THR A 115 -14.99 12.42 -5.88
N HIS A 116 -13.77 12.40 -5.37
CA HIS A 116 -12.71 13.34 -5.72
C HIS A 116 -11.59 12.62 -6.45
N LEU A 117 -10.92 13.33 -7.36
CA LEU A 117 -9.64 12.86 -7.86
C LEU A 117 -8.62 12.96 -6.72
N ALA A 118 -7.91 11.88 -6.46
CA ALA A 118 -6.71 11.88 -5.61
C ALA A 118 -5.54 11.63 -6.57
N SER A 119 -4.76 12.67 -6.85
CA SER A 119 -3.62 12.60 -7.76
C SER A 119 -2.44 13.36 -7.15
N ASP A 120 -1.26 12.79 -7.27
CA ASP A 120 -0.02 13.40 -6.77
C ASP A 120 0.51 14.48 -7.73
N PHE A 121 -0.01 14.49 -8.96
CA PHE A 121 0.45 15.38 -10.03
C PHE A 121 -0.59 16.42 -10.47
N ALA A 122 -1.86 16.19 -10.16
CA ALA A 122 -2.97 17.04 -10.58
C ALA A 122 -3.70 17.64 -9.37
N VAL A 123 -4.34 18.80 -9.58
CA VAL A 123 -5.20 19.40 -8.56
C VAL A 123 -6.38 18.46 -8.29
N ASN A 124 -6.63 18.18 -7.01
CA ASN A 124 -7.80 17.39 -6.61
C ASN A 124 -9.09 18.18 -6.88
N PHE A 125 -10.02 17.59 -7.61
CA PHE A 125 -11.34 18.18 -7.89
C PHE A 125 -12.46 17.13 -7.72
N PRO A 126 -13.67 17.55 -7.32
CA PRO A 126 -14.83 16.67 -7.24
C PRO A 126 -15.32 16.30 -8.65
N PHE A 127 -15.71 15.05 -8.83
CA PHE A 127 -16.33 14.57 -10.07
C PHE A 127 -17.36 13.47 -9.79
N THR A 128 -18.22 13.20 -10.76
CA THR A 128 -19.14 12.05 -10.73
C THR A 128 -18.76 11.11 -11.86
N GLY A 129 -18.39 9.88 -11.53
CA GLY A 129 -17.94 8.93 -12.54
C GLY A 129 -17.38 7.65 -11.95
N VAL A 130 -16.43 7.04 -12.67
CA VAL A 130 -15.76 5.80 -12.28
C VAL A 130 -14.26 6.06 -12.16
N ARG A 131 -13.65 5.48 -11.13
CA ARG A 131 -12.21 5.51 -10.88
C ARG A 131 -11.70 4.10 -10.62
N LEU A 132 -10.56 3.79 -11.23
CA LEU A 132 -9.74 2.63 -10.91
C LEU A 132 -8.38 3.17 -10.50
N ALA A 133 -8.00 2.95 -9.25
CA ALA A 133 -6.71 3.39 -8.72
C ALA A 133 -5.98 2.19 -8.14
N SER A 134 -4.66 2.11 -8.34
CA SER A 134 -3.80 1.19 -7.60
C SER A 134 -3.80 1.56 -6.12
N ASP A 135 -3.59 0.56 -5.26
CA ASP A 135 -3.54 0.74 -3.81
C ASP A 135 -2.30 0.01 -3.28
N ASP A 136 -1.27 0.80 -2.95
CA ASP A 136 0.04 0.29 -2.52
C ASP A 136 -0.01 -0.33 -1.12
N ASP A 137 -1.05 -0.06 -0.31
CA ASP A 137 -1.24 -0.71 0.99
C ASP A 137 -1.55 -2.21 0.86
N MET A 138 -1.99 -2.63 -0.34
CA MET A 138 -2.20 -4.03 -0.67
C MET A 138 -0.88 -4.80 -0.87
N LEU A 139 0.19 -4.08 -1.20
CA LEU A 139 1.51 -4.66 -1.46
C LEU A 139 2.29 -4.90 -0.17
N LYS A 140 3.25 -5.84 -0.23
CA LYS A 140 4.24 -6.00 0.85
C LYS A 140 4.98 -4.68 1.07
N SER A 141 5.38 -4.41 2.31
CA SER A 141 6.05 -3.15 2.68
C SER A 141 7.30 -2.84 1.87
N VAL A 142 7.96 -3.88 1.38
CA VAL A 142 9.17 -3.77 0.57
C VAL A 142 8.93 -3.17 -0.81
N TYR A 143 7.73 -3.34 -1.37
CA TYR A 143 7.34 -2.79 -2.68
C TYR A 143 6.75 -1.38 -2.58
N ARG A 144 6.43 -0.90 -1.38
CA ARG A 144 5.95 0.48 -1.15
C ARG A 144 7.07 1.52 -1.16
N GLN A 145 8.31 1.08 -1.10
CA GLN A 145 9.48 1.95 -1.16
C GLN A 145 10.33 1.51 -2.33
N TYR A 146 11.04 2.47 -2.93
CA TYR A 146 12.02 2.14 -3.94
C TYR A 146 13.10 1.22 -3.36
N ALA A 147 13.16 0.00 -3.89
CA ALA A 147 14.19 -1.00 -3.62
C ALA A 147 15.08 -1.12 -4.86
N PRO A 148 16.40 -0.90 -4.76
CA PRO A 148 17.30 -1.10 -5.89
C PRO A 148 17.40 -2.60 -6.19
N LEU A 149 17.48 -2.93 -7.48
CA LEU A 149 17.62 -4.30 -7.94
C LEU A 149 19.08 -4.77 -7.80
N ILE A 150 19.34 -5.69 -6.88
CA ILE A 150 20.68 -6.24 -6.62
C ILE A 150 20.85 -7.55 -7.38
N ARG A 151 21.81 -7.60 -8.31
CA ARG A 151 22.09 -8.78 -9.15
C ARG A 151 23.51 -9.26 -8.97
N GLY A 152 23.69 -10.57 -8.98
CA GLY A 152 25.03 -11.16 -8.93
C GLY A 152 25.05 -12.63 -9.31
N VAL A 153 26.26 -13.20 -9.30
CA VAL A 153 26.49 -14.62 -9.57
C VAL A 153 27.27 -15.23 -8.42
N ALA A 154 26.70 -16.26 -7.80
CA ALA A 154 27.37 -17.05 -6.77
C ALA A 154 28.03 -18.27 -7.43
N THR A 155 29.34 -18.45 -7.24
CA THR A 155 30.08 -19.60 -7.79
C THR A 155 29.76 -20.92 -7.07
N GLY A 156 29.21 -20.85 -5.85
CA GLY A 156 28.83 -21.98 -5.02
C GLY A 156 27.65 -21.60 -4.12
N GLN A 157 27.38 -22.42 -3.10
CA GLN A 157 26.48 -21.98 -2.03
C GLN A 157 27.13 -20.81 -1.31
N SER A 158 26.45 -19.66 -1.29
CA SER A 158 27.00 -18.41 -0.77
C SER A 158 26.01 -17.73 0.16
N ARG A 159 26.54 -16.95 1.11
CA ARG A 159 25.79 -15.98 1.91
C ARG A 159 26.01 -14.60 1.30
N VAL A 160 24.93 -13.92 0.94
CA VAL A 160 24.97 -12.55 0.46
C VAL A 160 24.51 -11.62 1.58
N THR A 161 25.34 -10.63 1.90
CA THR A 161 25.12 -9.63 2.94
C THR A 161 25.13 -8.25 2.30
N LEU A 162 24.06 -7.48 2.49
CA LEU A 162 23.95 -6.12 2.02
C LEU A 162 24.11 -5.16 3.20
N ARG A 163 24.97 -4.15 3.03
CA ARG A 163 25.20 -3.11 4.04
C ARG A 163 24.93 -1.73 3.48
N GLN A 164 24.32 -0.88 4.28
CA GLN A 164 24.12 0.54 3.99
C GLN A 164 24.47 1.34 5.24
N ALA A 165 25.26 2.40 5.08
CA ALA A 165 25.81 3.18 6.20
C ALA A 165 26.48 2.31 7.30
N GLY A 166 27.13 1.22 6.90
CA GLY A 166 27.80 0.27 7.81
C GLY A 166 26.89 -0.75 8.51
N GLN A 167 25.57 -0.62 8.39
CA GLN A 167 24.60 -1.53 8.99
C GLN A 167 24.16 -2.61 7.99
N ILE A 168 23.96 -3.85 8.46
CA ILE A 168 23.39 -4.92 7.62
C ILE A 168 21.89 -4.66 7.44
N ILE A 169 21.47 -4.48 6.19
CA ILE A 169 20.07 -4.24 5.83
C ILE A 169 19.37 -5.50 5.28
N TYR A 170 20.15 -6.44 4.75
CA TYR A 170 19.63 -7.67 4.16
C TYR A 170 20.70 -8.76 4.22
N GLN A 171 20.29 -10.01 4.49
CA GLN A 171 21.19 -11.14 4.47
C GLN A 171 20.44 -12.42 4.06
N ARG A 172 20.93 -13.12 3.03
CA ARG A 172 20.29 -14.35 2.55
C ARG A 172 21.31 -15.33 2.00
N SER A 173 21.06 -16.63 2.21
CA SER A 173 21.81 -17.69 1.53
C SER A 173 21.23 -17.97 0.16
N VAL A 174 22.10 -18.02 -0.85
CA VAL A 174 21.75 -18.32 -2.24
C VAL A 174 22.44 -19.60 -2.71
N PRO A 175 21.78 -20.39 -3.57
CA PRO A 175 22.41 -21.52 -4.24
C PRO A 175 23.45 -21.03 -5.26
N ALA A 176 24.27 -21.95 -5.77
CA ALA A 176 25.18 -21.66 -6.87
C ALA A 176 24.39 -21.20 -8.11
N GLY A 177 24.84 -20.11 -8.74
CA GLY A 177 24.23 -19.51 -9.92
C GLY A 177 23.86 -18.03 -9.73
N GLU A 178 23.09 -17.52 -10.68
CA GLU A 178 22.59 -16.15 -10.65
C GLU A 178 21.57 -15.94 -9.52
N PHE A 179 21.66 -14.80 -8.85
CA PHE A 179 20.69 -14.34 -7.87
C PHE A 179 20.25 -12.90 -8.16
N GLU A 180 19.05 -12.59 -7.73
CA GLU A 180 18.45 -11.26 -7.82
C GLU A 180 17.64 -11.00 -6.54
N PHE A 181 17.86 -9.84 -5.93
CA PHE A 181 17.07 -9.32 -4.82
C PHE A 181 16.40 -8.02 -5.25
N ASP A 182 15.07 -8.02 -5.21
CA ASP A 182 14.18 -6.88 -5.44
C ASP A 182 13.41 -6.49 -4.16
N ASP A 183 13.70 -7.17 -3.06
CA ASP A 183 13.07 -7.05 -1.75
C ASP A 183 14.01 -6.42 -0.70
N VAL A 184 14.87 -5.49 -1.15
CA VAL A 184 15.86 -4.83 -0.27
C VAL A 184 15.33 -3.46 0.15
N SER A 185 15.00 -3.29 1.43
CA SER A 185 14.62 -1.99 1.99
C SER A 185 15.85 -1.10 2.24
N ASN A 186 15.81 0.12 1.73
CA ASN A 186 16.80 1.16 2.07
C ASN A 186 16.52 1.71 3.48
N ILE A 187 17.58 1.93 4.27
CA ILE A 187 17.49 2.62 5.58
C ILE A 187 18.05 4.05 5.53
N SER A 188 18.81 4.37 4.48
CA SER A 188 19.48 5.67 4.30
C SER A 188 19.57 6.01 2.82
N SER A 189 19.84 7.28 2.52
CA SER A 189 20.44 7.65 1.23
C SER A 189 21.89 7.19 1.18
N GLY A 190 22.37 6.76 0.01
CA GLY A 190 23.75 6.33 -0.21
C GLY A 190 23.87 4.87 -0.67
N ASP A 191 25.06 4.55 -1.15
CA ASP A 191 25.34 3.29 -1.80
C ASP A 191 25.17 2.06 -0.88
N ILE A 192 24.83 0.93 -1.50
CA ILE A 192 24.74 -0.37 -0.84
C ILE A 192 26.01 -1.15 -1.14
N GLU A 193 26.72 -1.56 -0.09
CA GLU A 193 27.83 -2.51 -0.20
C GLU A 193 27.27 -3.93 -0.22
N VAL A 194 27.63 -4.69 -1.26
CA VAL A 194 27.22 -6.08 -1.45
C VAL A 194 28.41 -6.98 -1.18
N GLU A 195 28.30 -7.85 -0.20
CA GLU A 195 29.29 -8.87 0.14
C GLU A 195 28.74 -10.27 -0.17
N ILE A 196 29.46 -11.05 -0.96
CA ILE A 196 29.14 -12.43 -1.30
C ILE A 196 30.22 -13.33 -0.72
N GLU A 197 29.87 -14.11 0.30
CA GLU A 197 30.76 -15.05 0.98
C GLU A 197 30.41 -16.47 0.55
N GLY A 198 31.32 -17.14 -0.16
CA GLY A 198 31.20 -18.55 -0.53
C GLY A 198 31.41 -19.49 0.65
N ALA A 199 30.83 -20.69 0.58
CA ALA A 199 31.07 -21.75 1.56
C ALA A 199 32.54 -22.19 1.64
N ASP A 200 33.37 -21.83 0.66
CA ASP A 200 34.82 -22.01 0.61
C ASP A 200 35.60 -20.86 1.30
N GLY A 201 34.90 -19.87 1.86
CA GLY A 201 35.50 -18.70 2.50
C GLY A 201 35.91 -17.60 1.53
N THR A 202 35.67 -17.76 0.22
CA THR A 202 35.94 -16.70 -0.76
C THR A 202 34.95 -15.54 -0.57
N VAL A 203 35.46 -14.31 -0.49
CA VAL A 203 34.63 -13.11 -0.32
C VAL A 203 34.77 -12.23 -1.55
N ARG A 204 33.63 -11.83 -2.13
CA ARG A 204 33.56 -10.84 -3.21
C ARG A 204 32.75 -9.64 -2.73
N ARG A 205 33.24 -8.43 -3.00
CA ARG A 205 32.56 -7.18 -2.66
C ARG A 205 32.38 -6.31 -3.88
N TYR A 206 31.23 -5.67 -3.99
CA TYR A 206 30.98 -4.59 -4.94
C TYR A 206 29.98 -3.60 -4.35
N THR A 207 29.96 -2.40 -4.90
CA THR A 207 29.07 -1.33 -4.46
C THR A 207 27.98 -1.12 -5.49
N GLN A 208 26.72 -1.17 -5.07
CA GLN A 208 25.58 -0.78 -5.88
C GLN A 208 25.19 0.65 -5.52
N ALA A 209 25.24 1.54 -6.50
CA ALA A 209 24.73 2.89 -6.33
C ALA A 209 23.22 2.85 -6.05
N SER A 210 22.80 3.53 -4.98
CA SER A 210 21.38 3.68 -4.61
C SER A 210 21.01 5.17 -4.61
N ALA A 211 20.15 5.55 -5.54
CA ALA A 211 19.54 6.87 -5.58
C ALA A 211 18.04 6.69 -5.31
N ALA A 212 17.58 7.24 -4.19
CA ALA A 212 16.16 7.42 -3.95
C ALA A 212 15.79 8.84 -4.41
N LEU A 213 14.93 8.94 -5.42
CA LEU A 213 14.32 10.24 -5.74
C LEU A 213 13.33 10.58 -4.60
N PRO A 214 13.35 11.81 -4.07
CA PRO A 214 12.26 12.26 -3.22
C PRO A 214 10.99 12.29 -4.08
N LEU A 215 9.93 11.65 -3.60
CA LEU A 215 8.57 11.53 -4.15
C LEU A 215 8.29 10.31 -5.04
N MET A 216 7.73 9.28 -4.40
CA MET A 216 6.34 8.86 -4.63
C MET A 216 5.75 8.51 -3.25
N GLN A 217 5.00 9.45 -2.66
CA GLN A 217 4.18 9.26 -1.46
C GLN A 217 2.75 9.61 -1.83
#